data_AF-A0A345NVP9-F1
#
_entry.id   AF-A0A345NVP9-F1
#
_cell.length_a   1.000
_cell.length_b   1.000
_cell.length_c   1.000
_cell.angle_alpha   90.00
_cell.angle_beta   90.00
_cell.angle_gamma   90.00
#
_symmetry.space_group_name_H-M   'P 1'
#
loop_
_entity.id
_entity.type
_entity.pdbx_description
1 polymer ?
#
loop_
_entity_poly.entity_id
_entity_poly.type
_entity_poly.pdbx_seq_one_letter_code
_entity_poly.pdbx_strand_id
1 'polypeptide(L)'
;MKIQGNPSIQQTLRSLAPRTLQETPANDPEMQQHIDRLREMAKEEAAYQKRLEAEHIAKKIARGEHVSEQERQTLSAQDASWLAKAEQANMERQRIRAQLAKATDKVAERAIVLEGKMLAGELLKRGEDLLGELVLEAVDEAERQHKGVARGVAVPPIFDQRL
;
A
#
# COMPACT_ATOMS: atom_id res chain seq x y z
N MET A 1 -25.81 -28.38 79.79
CA MET A 1 -25.20 -27.04 79.61
C MET A 1 -25.57 -26.54 78.22
N LYS A 2 -26.31 -25.43 78.11
CA LYS A 2 -26.72 -24.82 76.83
C LYS A 2 -25.75 -23.67 76.55
N ILE A 3 -24.91 -23.82 75.53
CA ILE A 3 -24.01 -22.74 75.09
C ILE A 3 -24.84 -21.81 74.20
N GLN A 4 -25.17 -20.63 74.73
CA GLN A 4 -25.79 -19.54 73.98
C GLN A 4 -24.81 -19.07 72.90
N GLY A 5 -25.21 -19.24 71.63
CA GLY A 5 -24.48 -18.69 70.50
C GLY A 5 -24.49 -17.16 70.56
N ASN A 6 -23.30 -16.58 70.54
CA ASN A 6 -23.08 -15.14 70.57
C ASN A 6 -23.65 -14.50 69.27
N PRO A 7 -24.63 -13.58 69.34
CA PRO A 7 -25.27 -12.98 68.16
C PRO A 7 -24.34 -12.08 67.33
N SER A 8 -23.14 -11.77 67.85
CA SER A 8 -22.17 -10.89 67.22
C SER A 8 -21.50 -11.48 65.97
N ILE A 9 -21.60 -12.80 65.75
CA ILE A 9 -20.99 -13.46 64.56
C ILE A 9 -21.91 -13.35 63.33
N GLN A 10 -23.23 -13.19 63.52
CA GLN A 10 -24.16 -13.07 62.38
C GLN A 10 -24.14 -11.69 61.72
N GLN A 11 -23.63 -10.66 62.40
CA GLN A 11 -23.48 -9.32 61.79
C GLN A 11 -22.23 -9.20 60.91
N THR A 12 -21.17 -9.97 61.18
CA THR A 12 -19.91 -9.88 60.42
C THR A 12 -19.94 -10.66 59.10
N LEU A 13 -20.86 -11.60 58.93
CA LEU A 13 -21.00 -12.38 57.68
C LEU A 13 -21.99 -11.78 56.68
N ARG A 14 -22.71 -10.71 57.04
CA ARG A 14 -23.63 -10.00 56.13
C ARG A 14 -22.96 -8.88 55.32
N SER A 15 -21.71 -8.52 55.64
CA SER A 15 -20.92 -7.50 54.94
C SER A 15 -20.00 -8.07 53.85
N LEU A 16 -20.03 -9.38 53.60
CA LEU A 16 -19.29 -10.04 52.52
C LEU A 16 -20.23 -10.55 51.42
N ALA A 17 -21.27 -9.78 51.11
CA ALA A 17 -21.89 -9.89 49.80
C ALA A 17 -20.79 -9.58 48.77
N PRO A 18 -20.56 -10.44 47.75
CA PRO A 18 -19.66 -10.07 46.67
C PRO A 18 -20.22 -8.78 46.09
N ARG A 19 -19.45 -7.69 46.20
CA ARG A 19 -19.64 -6.54 45.33
C ARG A 19 -19.59 -7.12 43.93
N THR A 20 -20.74 -7.18 43.29
CA THR A 20 -20.89 -7.56 41.91
C THR A 20 -19.89 -6.76 41.09
N LEU A 21 -18.84 -7.42 40.64
CA LEU A 21 -18.09 -7.04 39.45
C LEU A 21 -19.10 -7.06 38.31
N GLN A 22 -19.79 -5.96 38.05
CA GLN A 22 -20.56 -5.71 36.82
C GLN A 22 -21.23 -4.33 36.85
N GLU A 23 -20.43 -3.27 36.91
CA GLU A 23 -20.69 -2.17 35.99
C GLU A 23 -19.67 -2.37 34.88
N THR A 24 -20.09 -3.04 33.82
CA THR A 24 -19.39 -2.92 32.54
C THR A 24 -19.31 -1.42 32.24
N PRO A 25 -18.14 -0.87 31.87
CA PRO A 25 -17.98 0.55 31.59
C PRO A 25 -18.65 0.98 30.26
N ALA A 26 -19.76 0.32 29.91
CA ALA A 26 -20.46 0.46 28.63
C ALA A 26 -21.28 1.76 28.51
N ASN A 27 -21.33 2.60 29.55
CA ASN A 27 -22.20 3.79 29.58
C ASN A 27 -21.52 5.09 30.08
N ASP A 28 -20.19 5.13 30.20
CA ASP A 28 -19.49 6.40 30.45
C ASP A 28 -19.34 7.18 29.12
N PRO A 29 -19.99 8.36 28.96
CA PRO A 29 -19.94 9.13 27.73
C PRO A 29 -18.53 9.58 27.34
N GLU A 30 -17.65 9.84 28.31
CA GLU A 30 -16.26 10.24 28.04
C GLU A 30 -15.43 9.06 27.54
N MET A 31 -15.64 7.87 28.14
CA MET A 31 -15.01 6.63 27.65
C MET A 31 -15.53 6.26 26.27
N GLN A 32 -16.82 6.44 26.00
CA GLN A 32 -17.41 6.19 24.68
C GLN A 32 -16.82 7.13 23.61
N GLN A 33 -16.68 8.43 23.90
CA GLN A 33 -16.00 9.38 23.02
C GLN A 33 -14.52 9.06 22.80
N HIS A 34 -13.84 8.51 23.81
CA HIS A 34 -12.46 8.06 23.67
C HIS A 34 -12.36 6.82 22.76
N ILE A 35 -13.23 5.83 22.97
CA ILE A 35 -13.31 4.63 22.12
C ILE A 35 -13.64 5.01 20.69
N ASP A 36 -14.57 5.93 20.46
CA ASP A 36 -14.93 6.37 19.11
C ASP A 36 -13.80 7.15 18.43
N ARG A 37 -13.06 7.98 19.17
CA ARG A 37 -11.82 8.60 18.66
C ARG A 37 -10.77 7.56 18.26
N LEU A 38 -10.54 6.54 19.08
CA LEU A 38 -9.62 5.44 18.76
C LEU A 38 -10.07 4.67 17.52
N ARG A 39 -11.37 4.46 17.34
CA ARG A 39 -11.93 3.81 16.14
C ARG A 39 -11.73 4.67 14.89
N GLU A 40 -11.95 5.97 14.95
CA GLU A 40 -11.70 6.86 13.81
C GLU A 40 -10.22 6.89 13.43
N MET A 41 -9.32 7.01 14.40
CA MET A 41 -7.87 6.90 14.15
C MET A 41 -7.49 5.57 13.48
N ALA A 42 -8.05 4.46 13.97
CA ALA A 42 -7.80 3.14 13.38
C ALA A 42 -8.34 3.02 11.94
N LYS A 43 -9.47 3.67 11.63
CA LYS A 43 -10.02 3.73 10.26
C LYS A 43 -9.12 4.55 9.33
N GLU A 44 -8.63 5.70 9.79
CA GLU A 44 -7.70 6.55 9.03
C GLU A 44 -6.39 5.80 8.73
N GLU A 45 -5.84 5.13 9.74
CA GLU A 45 -4.62 4.32 9.58
C GLU A 45 -4.84 3.16 8.60
N ALA A 46 -5.97 2.45 8.70
CA ALA A 46 -6.32 1.39 7.76
C ALA A 46 -6.49 1.91 6.32
N ALA A 47 -7.09 3.08 6.14
CA ALA A 47 -7.24 3.70 4.82
C ALA A 47 -5.89 4.12 4.23
N TYR A 48 -5.00 4.67 5.06
CA TYR A 48 -3.64 5.01 4.66
C TYR A 48 -2.85 3.77 4.23
N GLN A 49 -2.94 2.68 5.00
CA GLN A 49 -2.25 1.43 4.67
C GLN A 49 -2.73 0.83 3.35
N LYS A 50 -4.05 0.84 3.10
CA LYS A 50 -4.62 0.39 1.81
C LYS A 50 -4.12 1.23 0.64
N ARG A 51 -4.01 2.54 0.82
CA ARG A 51 -3.45 3.43 -0.19
C ARG A 51 -2.00 3.09 -0.50
N LEU A 52 -1.16 2.88 0.51
CA LEU A 52 0.25 2.50 0.31
C LEU A 52 0.38 1.17 -0.44
N GLU A 53 -0.47 0.19 -0.11
CA GLU A 53 -0.50 -1.09 -0.80
C GLU A 53 -0.88 -0.92 -2.28
N ALA A 54 -1.90 -0.12 -2.57
CA ALA A 54 -2.29 0.21 -3.94
C ALA A 54 -1.16 0.92 -4.70
N GLU A 55 -0.45 1.86 -4.06
CA GLU A 55 0.68 2.58 -4.68
C GLU A 55 1.82 1.63 -4.99
N HIS A 56 2.11 0.70 -4.09
CA HIS A 56 3.11 -0.33 -4.30
C HIS A 56 2.75 -1.24 -5.49
N ILE A 57 1.50 -1.70 -5.57
CA ILE A 57 1.03 -2.53 -6.69
C ILE A 57 1.10 -1.77 -8.02
N ALA A 58 0.65 -0.50 -8.05
CA ALA A 58 0.72 0.34 -9.24
C ALA A 58 2.17 0.50 -9.73
N LYS A 59 3.12 0.74 -8.81
CA LYS A 59 4.55 0.83 -9.15
C LYS A 59 5.10 -0.49 -9.68
N LYS A 60 4.71 -1.64 -9.12
CA LYS A 60 5.08 -2.97 -9.66
C LYS A 60 4.63 -3.12 -11.12
N ILE A 61 3.38 -2.77 -11.41
CA ILE A 61 2.84 -2.83 -12.79
C ILE A 61 3.62 -1.88 -13.71
N ALA A 62 3.85 -0.63 -13.29
CA ALA A 62 4.59 0.37 -14.08
C ALA A 62 6.03 -0.09 -14.41
N ARG A 63 6.70 -0.75 -13.45
CA ARG A 63 8.01 -1.40 -13.64
C ARG A 63 7.95 -2.65 -14.51
N GLY A 64 6.75 -3.16 -14.80
CA GLY A 64 6.49 -4.40 -15.52
C GLY A 64 6.91 -5.65 -14.75
N GLU A 65 6.85 -5.59 -13.42
CA GLU A 65 6.97 -6.75 -12.56
C GLU A 65 5.71 -7.62 -12.63
N HIS A 66 5.84 -8.90 -12.25
CA HIS A 66 4.70 -9.78 -12.17
C HIS A 66 3.75 -9.36 -11.04
N VAL A 67 2.47 -9.25 -11.37
CA VAL A 67 1.39 -8.89 -10.44
C VAL A 67 0.30 -9.94 -10.54
N SER A 68 -0.10 -10.48 -9.39
CA SER A 68 -1.15 -11.48 -9.27
C SER A 68 -2.53 -10.87 -9.58
N GLU A 69 -3.48 -11.75 -9.89
CA GLU A 69 -4.88 -11.34 -10.11
C GLU A 69 -5.48 -10.70 -8.85
N GLN A 70 -5.11 -11.19 -7.66
CA GLN A 70 -5.54 -10.61 -6.39
C GLN A 70 -5.02 -9.18 -6.21
N GLU A 71 -3.74 -8.93 -6.50
CA GLU A 71 -3.17 -7.58 -6.45
C GLU A 71 -3.84 -6.63 -7.46
N ARG A 72 -4.17 -7.11 -8.67
CA ARG A 72 -4.93 -6.32 -9.66
C ARG A 72 -6.33 -5.95 -9.17
N GLN A 73 -7.00 -6.88 -8.48
CA GLN A 73 -8.30 -6.64 -7.87
C GLN A 73 -8.20 -5.65 -6.72
N THR A 74 -7.18 -5.75 -5.86
CA THR A 74 -6.92 -4.75 -4.79
C THR A 74 -6.77 -3.35 -5.37
N LEU A 75 -6.01 -3.20 -6.46
CA LEU A 75 -5.81 -1.92 -7.12
C LEU A 75 -7.13 -1.36 -7.70
N SER A 76 -7.90 -2.22 -8.36
CA SER A 76 -9.17 -1.85 -9.00
C SER A 76 -10.26 -1.51 -7.97
N ALA A 77 -10.23 -2.14 -6.80
CA ALA A 77 -11.17 -1.89 -5.70
C ALA A 77 -10.91 -0.54 -5.01
N GLN A 78 -9.67 -0.05 -5.00
CA GLN A 78 -9.33 1.25 -4.47
C GLN A 78 -9.80 2.37 -5.41
N ASP A 79 -9.43 2.29 -6.69
CA ASP A 79 -9.83 3.23 -7.75
C ASP A 79 -9.51 2.60 -9.11
N ALA A 80 -10.54 2.44 -9.95
CA ALA A 80 -10.41 1.81 -11.27
C ALA A 80 -9.40 2.51 -12.20
N SER A 81 -9.15 3.81 -11.99
CA SER A 81 -8.19 4.57 -12.80
C SER A 81 -6.73 4.21 -12.52
N TRP A 82 -6.42 3.62 -11.36
CA TRP A 82 -5.04 3.31 -10.97
C TRP A 82 -4.46 2.19 -11.82
N LEU A 83 -5.25 1.14 -12.08
CA LEU A 83 -4.82 0.05 -12.93
C LEU A 83 -4.50 0.54 -14.35
N ALA A 84 -5.41 1.33 -14.93
CA ALA A 84 -5.22 1.89 -16.26
C ALA A 84 -3.97 2.78 -16.35
N LYS A 85 -3.74 3.64 -15.37
CA LYS A 85 -2.54 4.51 -15.32
C LYS A 85 -1.25 3.71 -15.14
N ALA A 86 -1.27 2.67 -14.32
CA ALA A 86 -0.11 1.80 -14.12
C ALA A 86 0.23 0.99 -15.40
N GLU A 87 -0.78 0.52 -16.11
CA GLU A 87 -0.59 -0.15 -17.41
C GLU A 87 -0.07 0.82 -18.48
N GLN A 88 -0.60 2.05 -18.52
CA GLN A 88 -0.10 3.10 -19.40
C GLN A 88 1.38 3.42 -19.13
N ALA A 89 1.77 3.54 -17.85
CA ALA A 89 3.18 3.74 -17.48
C ALA A 89 4.07 2.55 -17.91
N ASN A 90 3.59 1.31 -17.80
CA ASN A 90 4.32 0.14 -18.29
C ASN A 90 4.47 0.14 -19.82
N MET A 91 3.46 0.62 -20.56
CA MET A 91 3.58 0.79 -22.01
C MET A 91 4.68 1.81 -22.36
N GLU A 92 4.74 2.93 -21.64
CA GLU A 92 5.83 3.91 -21.80
C GLU A 92 7.20 3.30 -21.46
N ARG A 93 7.30 2.50 -20.40
CA ARG A 93 8.53 1.74 -20.08
C ARG A 93 8.98 0.89 -21.27
N GLN A 94 8.06 0.14 -21.87
CA GLN A 94 8.36 -0.73 -23.00
C GLN A 94 8.80 0.08 -24.23
N ARG A 95 8.15 1.21 -24.51
CA ARG A 95 8.54 2.14 -25.58
C ARG A 95 9.97 2.64 -25.37
N ILE A 96 10.27 3.18 -24.19
CA ILE A 96 11.60 3.72 -23.85
C ILE A 96 12.65 2.62 -23.92
N ARG A 97 12.38 1.44 -23.36
CA ARG A 97 13.31 0.30 -23.43
C ARG A 97 13.60 -0.10 -24.87
N ALA A 98 12.60 -0.13 -25.75
CA ALA A 98 12.79 -0.44 -27.16
C ALA A 98 13.61 0.64 -27.91
N GLN A 99 13.45 1.91 -27.53
CA GLN A 99 14.27 3.00 -28.07
C GLN A 99 15.72 2.91 -27.57
N LEU A 100 15.93 2.66 -26.27
CA LEU A 100 17.25 2.49 -25.66
C LEU A 100 18.03 1.33 -26.29
N ALA A 101 17.35 0.21 -26.58
CA ALA A 101 17.97 -0.93 -27.26
C ALA A 101 18.44 -0.61 -28.70
N LYS A 102 17.92 0.45 -29.32
CA LYS A 102 18.29 0.91 -30.67
C LYS A 102 19.25 2.10 -30.65
N ALA A 103 19.54 2.66 -29.48
CA ALA A 103 20.42 3.82 -29.35
C ALA A 103 21.86 3.42 -29.69
N THR A 104 22.50 4.21 -30.55
CA THR A 104 23.85 3.92 -31.05
C THR A 104 24.96 4.49 -30.17
N ASP A 105 24.63 5.47 -29.32
CA ASP A 105 25.57 6.15 -28.45
C ASP A 105 24.91 6.67 -27.16
N LYS A 106 25.77 7.09 -26.22
CA LYS A 106 25.35 7.59 -24.91
C LYS A 106 24.58 8.92 -24.97
N VAL A 107 24.73 9.70 -26.03
CA VAL A 107 24.00 10.97 -26.20
C VAL A 107 22.54 10.64 -26.56
N ALA A 108 22.34 9.71 -27.50
CA ALA A 108 21.03 9.20 -27.87
C ALA A 108 20.33 8.54 -26.66
N GLU A 109 21.04 7.71 -25.89
CA GLU A 109 20.49 7.11 -24.66
C GLU A 109 19.98 8.18 -23.67
N ARG A 110 20.79 9.21 -23.41
CA ARG A 110 20.42 10.31 -22.51
C ARG A 110 19.23 11.11 -23.02
N ALA A 111 19.17 11.36 -24.33
CA ALA A 111 18.05 12.07 -24.95
C ALA A 111 16.73 11.30 -24.77
N ILE A 112 16.75 9.98 -24.98
CA ILE A 112 15.59 9.10 -24.80
C ILE A 112 15.09 9.12 -23.35
N VAL A 113 16.00 8.97 -22.38
CA VAL A 113 15.62 9.02 -20.94
C VAL A 113 15.08 10.41 -20.58
N LEU A 114 15.70 11.48 -21.08
CA LEU A 114 15.26 12.84 -20.81
C LEU A 114 13.86 13.11 -21.37
N GLU A 115 13.57 12.66 -22.59
CA GLU A 115 12.24 12.74 -23.20
C GLU A 115 11.18 12.08 -22.29
N GLY A 116 11.47 10.88 -21.80
CA GLY A 116 10.58 10.18 -20.87
C GLY A 116 10.36 10.93 -19.55
N LYS A 117 11.41 11.51 -18.97
CA LYS A 117 11.31 12.33 -17.74
C LYS A 117 10.57 13.64 -17.97
N MET A 118 10.73 14.25 -19.15
CA MET A 118 9.96 15.43 -19.53
C MET A 118 8.47 15.11 -19.66
N LEU A 119 8.11 13.97 -20.28
CA LEU A 119 6.73 13.50 -20.34
C LEU A 119 6.13 13.35 -18.93
N ALA A 120 6.83 12.69 -18.01
CA ALA A 120 6.42 12.59 -16.62
C ALA A 120 6.19 13.99 -16.00
N GLY A 121 7.13 14.92 -16.19
CA GLY A 121 7.01 16.29 -15.71
C GLY A 121 5.84 17.08 -16.31
N GLU A 122 5.49 16.84 -17.57
CA GLU A 122 4.30 17.44 -18.20
C GLU A 122 3.00 16.90 -17.61
N LEU A 123 2.93 15.60 -17.34
CA LEU A 123 1.77 14.98 -16.70
C LEU A 123 1.54 15.53 -15.29
N LEU A 124 2.62 15.67 -14.49
CA LEU A 124 2.54 16.33 -13.18
C LEU A 124 2.02 17.78 -13.29
N LYS A 125 2.49 18.54 -14.29
CA LYS A 125 2.02 19.93 -14.50
C LYS A 125 0.55 20.01 -14.92
N ARG A 126 -0.01 18.95 -15.52
CA ARG A 126 -1.42 18.86 -15.93
C ARG A 126 -2.33 18.37 -14.81
N GLY A 127 -1.79 18.10 -13.61
CA GLY A 127 -2.54 17.54 -12.48
C GLY A 127 -2.78 16.04 -12.60
N GLU A 128 -2.04 15.34 -13.47
CA GLU A 128 -2.07 13.88 -13.59
C GLU A 128 -1.02 13.23 -12.68
N ASP A 129 -1.02 13.61 -11.40
CA ASP A 129 0.06 13.32 -10.44
C ASP A 129 0.44 11.83 -10.41
N LEU A 130 -0.56 10.95 -10.22
CA LEU A 130 -0.35 9.50 -10.17
C LEU A 130 0.28 8.97 -11.47
N LEU A 131 -0.20 9.41 -12.64
CA LEU A 131 0.35 8.92 -13.90
C LEU A 131 1.76 9.46 -14.13
N GLY A 132 2.01 10.73 -13.80
CA GLY A 132 3.33 11.34 -13.89
C GLY A 132 4.37 10.62 -13.02
N GLU A 133 4.02 10.30 -11.76
CA GLU A 133 4.89 9.52 -10.87
C GLU A 133 5.17 8.11 -11.39
N LEU A 134 4.14 7.41 -11.88
CA LEU A 134 4.29 6.06 -12.42
C LEU A 134 5.12 6.05 -13.71
N VAL A 135 4.96 7.05 -14.58
CA VAL A 135 5.79 7.21 -15.79
C VAL A 135 7.23 7.48 -15.41
N LEU A 136 7.49 8.32 -14.40
CA LEU A 136 8.86 8.56 -13.92
C LEU A 136 9.53 7.27 -13.42
N GLU A 137 8.82 6.48 -12.61
CA GLU A 137 9.29 5.18 -12.13
C GLU A 137 9.56 4.20 -13.29
N ALA A 138 8.66 4.15 -14.27
CA ALA A 138 8.80 3.36 -15.49
C ALA A 138 10.06 3.74 -16.29
N VAL A 139 10.33 5.05 -16.46
CA VAL A 139 11.51 5.56 -17.17
C VAL A 139 12.79 5.16 -16.44
N ASP A 140 12.83 5.34 -15.12
CA ASP A 140 13.99 4.97 -14.29
C ASP A 140 14.26 3.46 -14.31
N GLU A 141 13.21 2.64 -14.36
CA GLU A 141 13.36 1.18 -14.50
C GLU A 141 13.88 0.80 -15.90
N ALA A 142 13.36 1.40 -16.98
CA ALA A 142 13.88 1.17 -18.33
C ALA A 142 15.37 1.54 -18.45
N GLU A 143 15.76 2.68 -17.87
CA GLU A 143 17.16 3.13 -17.82
C GLU A 143 18.04 2.16 -17.01
N ARG A 144 17.57 1.70 -15.84
CA ARG A 144 18.28 0.70 -15.02
C ARG A 144 18.48 -0.61 -15.76
N GLN A 145 17.43 -1.14 -16.39
CA GLN A 145 17.50 -2.38 -17.16
C GLN A 145 18.49 -2.26 -18.33
N HIS A 146 18.45 -1.17 -19.08
CA HIS A 146 19.39 -0.92 -20.18
C HIS A 146 20.84 -0.87 -19.69
N LYS A 147 21.11 -0.15 -18.59
CA LYS A 147 22.45 -0.10 -17.97
C LYS A 147 22.90 -1.45 -17.43
N GLY A 148 22.00 -2.25 -16.88
CA GLY A 148 22.27 -3.61 -16.39
C GLY A 148 22.63 -4.58 -17.52
N VAL A 149 21.91 -4.50 -18.64
CA VAL A 149 22.18 -5.27 -19.86
C VAL A 149 23.52 -4.82 -20.48
N ALA A 150 23.79 -3.52 -20.55
CA ALA A 150 25.05 -2.98 -21.07
C ALA A 150 26.29 -3.34 -20.21
N ARG A 151 26.10 -3.74 -18.95
CA ARG A 151 27.17 -4.20 -18.05
C ARG A 151 27.35 -5.73 -18.01
N GLY A 152 26.70 -6.48 -18.91
CA GLY A 152 26.96 -7.92 -19.07
C GLY A 152 26.32 -8.82 -18.03
N VAL A 153 25.25 -8.38 -17.35
CA VAL A 153 24.39 -9.31 -16.62
C VAL A 153 23.35 -9.81 -17.63
N ALA A 154 23.64 -10.95 -18.25
CA ALA A 154 22.72 -11.64 -19.14
C ALA A 154 21.43 -11.98 -18.37
N VAL A 155 20.37 -11.18 -18.58
CA VAL A 155 19.03 -11.55 -18.17
C VAL A 155 18.57 -12.62 -19.16
N PRO A 156 18.33 -13.88 -18.74
CA PRO A 156 17.91 -14.92 -19.66
C PRO A 156 16.57 -14.54 -20.30
N PRO A 157 16.31 -14.97 -21.55
CA PRO A 157 15.01 -14.77 -22.18
C PRO A 157 13.94 -15.39 -21.29
N ILE A 158 12.92 -14.60 -20.94
CA ILE A 158 11.70 -15.11 -20.32
C ILE A 158 11.03 -15.95 -21.42
N PHE A 159 11.23 -17.26 -21.38
CA PHE A 159 10.56 -18.19 -22.27
C PHE A 159 9.05 -18.09 -22.05
N ASP A 160 8.35 -17.78 -23.13
CA ASP A 160 6.92 -17.90 -23.29
C ASP A 160 6.53 -19.37 -23.06
N GLN A 161 6.04 -19.71 -21.86
CA GLN A 161 5.43 -21.00 -21.59
C GLN A 161 3.95 -20.92 -21.98
N ARG A 162 3.68 -21.06 -23.27
CA ARG A 162 2.39 -21.56 -23.76
C ARG A 162 2.59 -22.99 -24.26
N LEU A 163 2.24 -23.94 -23.39
CA LEU A 163 1.73 -25.26 -23.75
C LEU A 163 0.21 -25.15 -23.93
#